data_AF-A0A6V7KA49-F1
#
_entry.id   AF-A0A6V7KA49-F1
#
_cell.length_a   1.000
_cell.length_b   1.000
_cell.length_c   1.000
_cell.angle_alpha   90.00
_cell.angle_beta   90.00
_cell.angle_gamma   90.00
#
_symmetry.space_group_name_H-M   'P 1'
#
loop_
_entity.id
_entity.type
_entity.pdbx_description
1 polymer ?
#
loop_
_entity_poly.entity_id
_entity_poly.type
_entity_poly.pdbx_seq_one_letter_code
_entity_poly.pdbx_strand_id
1 'polypeptide(L)'
;MYQRFNLARSFKTSLSRLSSTASPKPLSVPLKYTIGDEISNFTVTEVSKVPEMHVEAIRLTHQPSGAQYLHLNRDDTNNVFCVGFRTTPMDSTGVPHILEHMTLCGSEKYPIRDPFFKMLHRSLATFLNAMTGPDYTIYPFSTQNPKDF
;
A
#
# COMPACT_ATOMS: atom_id res chain seq x y z
N MET A 1 -44.93 50.10 21.92
CA MET A 1 -46.26 50.26 21.30
C MET A 1 -46.18 49.63 19.92
N TYR A 2 -46.83 48.47 19.74
CA TYR A 2 -47.21 47.74 18.50
C TYR A 2 -46.17 47.60 17.35
N GLN A 3 -45.85 46.41 16.83
CA GLN A 3 -46.78 45.44 16.24
C GLN A 3 -46.13 44.04 16.14
N ARG A 4 -46.91 42.99 16.43
CA ARG A 4 -46.59 41.58 16.17
C ARG A 4 -46.92 41.22 14.72
N PHE A 5 -46.05 40.49 14.04
CA PHE A 5 -46.40 39.71 12.85
C PHE A 5 -45.89 38.27 13.00
N ASN A 6 -46.83 37.33 13.04
CA ASN A 6 -46.60 35.90 12.88
C ASN A 6 -46.63 35.57 11.38
N LEU A 7 -45.61 34.89 10.87
CA LEU A 7 -45.74 34.10 9.64
C LEU A 7 -44.93 32.81 9.79
N ALA A 8 -45.65 31.73 10.11
CA ALA A 8 -45.16 30.38 9.96
C ALA A 8 -45.01 30.07 8.47
N ARG A 9 -43.80 29.73 8.03
CA ARG A 9 -43.57 29.03 6.76
C ARG A 9 -42.78 27.76 7.03
N SER A 10 -43.51 26.65 7.00
CA SER A 10 -42.98 25.29 6.94
C SER A 10 -42.24 25.13 5.62
N PHE A 11 -40.92 25.03 5.67
CA PHE A 11 -40.10 24.58 4.54
C PHE A 11 -39.93 23.07 4.64
N LYS A 12 -40.74 22.33 3.86
CA LYS A 12 -40.48 20.92 3.56
C LYS A 12 -39.42 20.85 2.47
N THR A 13 -38.15 20.85 2.86
CA THR A 13 -37.07 20.45 1.94
C THR A 13 -37.02 18.94 1.89
N SER A 14 -37.57 18.39 0.80
CA SER A 14 -37.37 16.99 0.41
C SER A 14 -35.89 16.81 0.03
N LEU A 15 -35.09 16.34 0.98
CA LEU A 15 -33.76 15.79 0.73
C LEU A 15 -33.94 14.44 0.03
N SER A 16 -34.05 14.47 -1.30
CA SER A 16 -33.88 13.26 -2.10
C SER A 16 -32.42 12.81 -1.97
N ARG A 17 -32.25 11.74 -1.22
CA ARG A 17 -30.99 11.06 -0.94
C ARG A 17 -30.47 10.47 -2.25
N LEU A 18 -29.41 11.04 -2.82
CA LEU A 18 -28.60 10.38 -3.86
C LEU A 18 -27.88 9.19 -3.21
N SER A 19 -28.55 8.04 -3.13
CA SER A 19 -27.87 6.77 -2.88
C SER A 19 -27.54 6.10 -4.21
N SER A 20 -26.47 6.55 -4.86
CA SER A 20 -25.79 5.70 -5.84
C SER A 20 -24.65 4.96 -5.13
N THR A 21 -24.99 4.10 -4.18
CA THR A 21 -24.06 3.03 -3.78
C THR A 21 -24.09 2.01 -4.91
N ALA A 22 -23.33 2.28 -5.97
CA ALA A 22 -23.03 1.25 -6.94
C ALA A 22 -22.43 0.06 -6.17
N SER A 23 -23.02 -1.13 -6.33
CA SER A 23 -22.53 -2.36 -5.73
C SER A 23 -21.04 -2.50 -6.07
N PRO A 24 -20.16 -2.81 -5.11
CA PRO A 24 -18.75 -2.97 -5.40
C PRO A 24 -18.58 -4.03 -6.48
N LYS A 25 -17.88 -3.67 -7.57
CA LYS A 25 -17.59 -4.62 -8.65
C LYS A 25 -16.80 -5.79 -8.05
N PRO A 26 -17.15 -7.04 -8.38
CA PRO A 26 -16.38 -8.18 -7.92
C PRO A 26 -14.95 -8.10 -8.47
N LEU A 27 -13.97 -8.48 -7.65
CA LEU A 27 -12.58 -8.59 -8.08
C LEU A 27 -12.48 -9.56 -9.26
N SER A 28 -11.69 -9.19 -10.27
CA SER A 28 -11.48 -9.97 -11.50
C SER A 28 -10.86 -11.34 -11.22
N VAL A 29 -10.01 -11.44 -10.19
CA VAL A 29 -9.43 -12.70 -9.71
C VAL A 29 -9.53 -12.77 -8.18
N PRO A 30 -10.54 -13.44 -7.61
CA PRO A 30 -10.61 -13.65 -6.17
C PRO A 30 -9.55 -14.66 -5.74
N LEU A 31 -8.77 -14.34 -4.70
CA LEU A 31 -7.75 -15.25 -4.18
C LEU A 31 -8.43 -16.24 -3.23
N LYS A 32 -8.27 -17.54 -3.49
CA LYS A 32 -8.85 -18.61 -2.68
C LYS A 32 -7.87 -19.07 -1.60
N TYR A 33 -7.43 -18.14 -0.76
CA TYR A 33 -6.57 -18.48 0.38
C TYR A 33 -7.40 -18.71 1.63
N THR A 34 -7.01 -19.71 2.41
CA THR A 34 -7.55 -19.98 3.74
C THR A 34 -6.49 -19.79 4.82
N ILE A 35 -6.94 -19.45 6.03
CA ILE A 35 -6.03 -19.30 7.18
C ILE A 35 -5.37 -20.66 7.43
N GLY A 36 -4.05 -20.67 7.54
CA GLY A 36 -3.23 -21.87 7.67
C GLY A 36 -2.62 -22.37 6.36
N ASP A 37 -2.99 -21.82 5.20
CA ASP A 37 -2.35 -22.17 3.93
C ASP A 37 -0.86 -21.85 3.96
N GLU A 38 -0.05 -22.77 3.44
CA GLU A 38 1.40 -22.61 3.29
C GLU A 38 1.79 -22.30 1.84
N ILE A 39 2.53 -21.22 1.64
CA ILE A 39 2.92 -20.71 0.33
C ILE A 39 4.39 -20.28 0.42
N SER A 40 5.31 -21.06 -0.16
CA SER A 40 6.73 -20.70 -0.23
C SER A 40 7.33 -20.23 1.12
N ASN A 41 7.14 -21.02 2.18
CA ASN A 41 7.53 -20.73 3.58
C ASN A 41 6.75 -19.60 4.27
N PHE A 42 5.71 -19.05 3.65
CA PHE A 42 4.75 -18.17 4.32
C PHE A 42 3.53 -18.96 4.75
N THR A 43 2.97 -18.64 5.92
CA THR A 43 1.66 -19.12 6.33
C THR A 43 0.66 -17.99 6.33
N VAL A 44 -0.51 -18.21 5.76
CA VAL A 44 -1.62 -17.25 5.78
C VAL A 44 -2.18 -17.16 7.19
N THR A 45 -2.11 -15.97 7.79
CA THR A 45 -2.58 -15.72 9.16
C THR A 45 -3.94 -15.03 9.20
N GLU A 46 -4.29 -14.27 8.16
CA GLU A 46 -5.56 -13.55 8.09
C GLU A 46 -5.97 -13.35 6.62
N VAL A 47 -7.27 -13.47 6.34
CA VAL A 47 -7.88 -13.09 5.07
C VAL A 47 -9.07 -12.20 5.39
N SER A 48 -9.08 -10.97 4.86
CA SER A 48 -10.09 -9.96 5.15
C SER A 48 -10.52 -9.23 3.89
N LYS A 49 -11.83 -9.04 3.72
CA LYS A 49 -12.40 -8.28 2.60
C LYS A 49 -12.71 -6.86 3.07
N VAL A 50 -12.30 -5.88 2.28
CA VAL A 50 -12.53 -4.45 2.53
C VAL A 50 -13.30 -3.87 1.32
N PRO A 51 -14.63 -4.05 1.27
CA PRO A 51 -15.45 -3.69 0.11
C PRO A 51 -15.39 -2.21 -0.27
N GLU A 52 -15.30 -1.32 0.72
CA GLU A 52 -15.22 0.14 0.54
C GLU A 52 -13.96 0.56 -0.24
N MET A 53 -12.88 -0.21 -0.13
CA MET A 53 -11.62 0.01 -0.87
C MET A 53 -11.51 -0.87 -2.11
N HIS A 54 -12.47 -1.79 -2.33
CA HIS A 54 -12.40 -2.83 -3.37
C HIS A 54 -11.12 -3.67 -3.26
N VAL A 55 -10.77 -4.09 -2.03
CA VAL A 55 -9.54 -4.83 -1.73
C VAL A 55 -9.85 -6.10 -0.96
N GLU A 56 -9.14 -7.18 -1.27
CA GLU A 56 -9.00 -8.37 -0.44
C GLU A 56 -7.59 -8.40 0.16
N ALA A 57 -7.51 -8.24 1.49
CA ALA A 57 -6.25 -8.18 2.23
C ALA A 57 -5.90 -9.57 2.78
N ILE A 58 -4.68 -10.02 2.50
CA ILE A 58 -4.15 -11.30 3.01
C ILE A 58 -2.87 -10.99 3.80
N ARG A 59 -2.87 -11.35 5.09
CA ARG A 59 -1.66 -11.30 5.91
C ARG A 59 -1.00 -12.66 5.95
N LEU A 60 0.31 -12.66 5.82
CA LEU A 60 1.14 -13.84 5.90
C LEU A 60 2.35 -13.59 6.81
N THR A 61 2.86 -14.66 7.41
CA THR A 61 4.11 -14.66 8.17
C THR A 61 5.09 -15.65 7.55
N HIS A 62 6.31 -15.20 7.25
CA HIS A 62 7.39 -16.06 6.80
C HIS A 62 7.92 -16.90 7.97
N GLN A 63 7.74 -18.22 7.93
CA GLN A 63 8.05 -19.13 9.03
C GLN A 63 9.52 -19.05 9.51
N PRO A 64 10.54 -19.07 8.62
CA PRO A 64 11.93 -19.07 9.06
C PRO A 64 12.40 -17.75 9.70
N SER A 65 11.87 -16.61 9.24
CA SER A 65 12.38 -15.28 9.64
C SER A 65 11.44 -14.47 10.53
N GLY A 66 10.16 -14.85 10.60
CA GLY A 66 9.11 -14.04 11.22
C GLY A 66 8.66 -12.81 10.42
N ALA A 67 9.23 -12.56 9.23
CA ALA A 67 8.86 -11.43 8.38
C ALA A 67 7.36 -11.40 8.10
N GLN A 68 6.76 -10.23 8.28
CA GLN A 68 5.34 -9.99 8.04
C GLN A 68 5.12 -9.57 6.58
N TYR A 69 4.08 -10.10 5.95
CA TYR A 69 3.71 -9.80 4.59
C TYR A 69 2.23 -9.43 4.52
N LEU A 70 1.90 -8.36 3.80
CA LEU A 70 0.52 -7.96 3.53
C LEU A 70 0.35 -7.86 2.02
N HIS A 71 -0.48 -8.74 1.45
CA HIS A 71 -0.89 -8.65 0.06
C HIS A 71 -2.26 -7.99 -0.02
N LEU A 72 -2.40 -6.97 -0.86
CA LEU A 72 -3.66 -6.29 -1.12
C LEU A 72 -4.08 -6.60 -2.55
N ASN A 73 -5.00 -7.54 -2.70
CA ASN A 73 -5.52 -7.93 -4.00
C ASN A 73 -6.60 -6.95 -4.45
N ARG A 74 -6.39 -6.35 -5.61
CA ARG A 74 -7.27 -5.37 -6.24
C ARG A 74 -7.18 -5.49 -7.76
N ASP A 75 -8.29 -5.20 -8.43
CA ASP A 75 -8.33 -5.06 -9.90
C ASP A 75 -7.71 -3.71 -10.32
N ASP A 76 -6.39 -3.59 -10.16
CA ASP A 76 -5.57 -2.44 -10.57
C ASP A 76 -4.31 -2.97 -11.27
N THR A 77 -4.05 -2.46 -12.49
CA THR A 77 -2.88 -2.89 -13.27
C THR A 77 -1.57 -2.34 -12.73
N ASN A 78 -1.60 -1.25 -11.96
CA ASN A 78 -0.42 -0.61 -11.42
C ASN A 78 0.00 -1.28 -10.10
N ASN A 79 0.73 -2.38 -10.22
CA ASN A 79 1.19 -3.18 -9.09
C ASN A 79 2.27 -2.44 -8.30
N VAL A 80 2.24 -2.59 -6.97
CA VAL A 80 3.18 -1.97 -6.03
C VAL A 80 3.83 -3.05 -5.18
N PHE A 81 5.14 -2.94 -4.99
CA PHE A 81 5.87 -3.65 -3.96
C PHE A 81 6.55 -2.64 -3.03
N CYS A 82 6.55 -2.93 -1.74
CA CYS A 82 7.25 -2.13 -0.75
C CYS A 82 7.77 -3.04 0.36
N VAL A 83 9.04 -2.86 0.71
CA VAL A 83 9.63 -3.44 1.94
C VAL A 83 9.93 -2.31 2.90
N GLY A 84 9.65 -2.54 4.18
CA GLY A 84 9.87 -1.57 5.26
C GLY A 84 10.63 -2.17 6.42
N PHE A 85 11.56 -1.39 6.98
CA PHE A 85 12.35 -1.76 8.15
C PHE A 85 12.11 -0.76 9.26
N ARG A 86 11.95 -1.24 10.49
CA ARG A 86 11.97 -0.37 11.67
C ARG A 86 13.41 0.08 11.91
N THR A 87 13.63 1.39 11.85
CA THR A 87 14.94 2.03 11.99
C THR A 87 14.84 3.14 13.03
N THR A 88 15.12 2.83 14.30
CA THR A 88 15.02 3.77 15.42
C THR A 88 16.38 4.39 15.72
N PRO A 89 16.71 5.59 15.21
CA PRO A 89 17.99 6.24 15.46
C PRO A 89 18.12 6.61 16.95
N MET A 90 19.34 6.49 17.49
CA MET A 90 19.65 6.85 18.88
C MET A 90 20.37 8.20 19.00
N ASP A 91 20.67 8.83 17.86
CA ASP A 91 21.36 10.11 17.74
C ASP A 91 20.92 10.84 16.46
N SER A 92 21.52 12.01 16.21
CA SER A 92 21.21 12.87 15.05
C SER A 92 22.20 12.74 13.91
N THR A 93 22.91 11.61 13.80
CA THR A 93 23.90 11.39 12.73
C THR A 93 23.27 11.18 11.35
N GLY A 94 21.98 10.83 11.31
CA GLY A 94 21.28 10.50 10.05
C GLY A 94 21.63 9.12 9.51
N VAL A 95 22.22 8.22 10.31
CA VAL A 95 22.62 6.87 9.90
C VAL A 95 21.55 6.11 9.10
N PRO A 96 20.26 6.07 9.49
CA PRO A 96 19.24 5.37 8.69
C PRO A 96 19.07 5.96 7.28
N HIS A 97 19.13 7.28 7.13
CA HIS A 97 19.00 7.97 5.85
C HIS A 97 20.25 7.77 4.97
N ILE A 98 21.45 7.80 5.58
CA ILE A 98 22.69 7.46 4.86
C ILE A 98 22.63 6.00 4.39
N LEU A 99 22.19 5.08 5.25
CA LEU A 99 22.10 3.67 4.90
C LEU A 99 21.08 3.41 3.79
N GLU A 100 19.95 4.11 3.79
CA GLU A 100 18.98 4.08 2.70
C GLU A 100 19.66 4.31 1.35
N HIS A 101 20.35 5.45 1.19
CA HIS A 101 21.10 5.74 -0.03
C HIS A 101 22.17 4.68 -0.35
N MET A 102 22.93 4.23 0.65
CA MET A 102 24.04 3.30 0.44
C MET A 102 23.57 1.90 0.00
N THR A 103 22.41 1.44 0.46
CA THR A 103 21.85 0.14 0.02
C THR A 103 21.47 0.14 -1.46
N LEU A 104 21.26 1.31 -2.06
CA LEU A 104 20.94 1.47 -3.47
C LEU A 104 22.17 1.57 -4.38
N CYS A 105 23.38 1.59 -3.81
CA CYS A 105 24.65 1.72 -4.53
C CYS A 105 25.27 0.40 -5.02
N GLY A 106 24.72 -0.75 -4.63
CA GLY A 106 25.19 -2.07 -5.07
C GLY A 106 24.69 -3.21 -4.19
N SER A 107 24.71 -4.44 -4.70
CA SER A 107 24.43 -5.64 -3.91
C SER A 107 25.32 -6.79 -4.35
N GLU A 108 25.35 -7.88 -3.58
CA GLU A 108 26.11 -9.08 -3.93
C GLU A 108 25.70 -9.66 -5.30
N LYS A 109 24.39 -9.72 -5.57
CA LYS A 109 23.85 -10.22 -6.85
C LYS A 109 24.03 -9.22 -8.00
N TYR A 110 23.98 -7.92 -7.71
CA TYR A 110 24.17 -6.86 -8.69
C TYR A 110 25.35 -5.97 -8.27
N PRO A 111 26.61 -6.45 -8.41
CA PRO A 111 27.82 -5.79 -7.91
C PRO A 111 28.28 -4.69 -8.87
N ILE A 112 27.33 -3.90 -9.37
CA ILE A 112 27.59 -2.74 -10.20
C ILE A 112 27.36 -1.48 -9.37
N ARG A 113 28.06 -0.40 -9.71
CA ARG A 113 27.81 0.90 -9.11
C ARG A 113 26.42 1.41 -9.47
N ASP A 114 25.70 1.93 -8.48
CA ASP A 114 24.42 2.65 -8.58
C ASP A 114 23.35 1.89 -9.41
N PRO A 115 23.02 0.63 -9.07
CA PRO A 115 22.03 -0.16 -9.78
C PRO A 115 20.65 0.49 -9.77
N PHE A 116 20.25 1.13 -8.66
CA PHE A 116 18.97 1.80 -8.54
C PHE A 116 18.79 2.91 -9.60
N PHE A 117 19.76 3.80 -9.73
CA PHE A 117 19.72 4.87 -10.74
C PHE A 117 19.75 4.32 -12.17
N LYS A 118 20.46 3.21 -12.40
CA LYS A 118 20.44 2.54 -13.70
C LYS A 118 19.07 1.95 -14.04
N MET A 119 18.30 1.51 -13.04
CA MET A 119 16.96 0.97 -13.25
C MET A 119 15.95 2.04 -13.68
N LEU A 120 16.12 3.31 -13.29
CA LEU A 120 15.26 4.42 -13.74
C LEU A 120 15.17 4.53 -15.27
N HIS A 121 16.21 4.11 -16.01
CA HIS A 121 16.25 4.13 -17.47
C HIS A 121 16.06 2.75 -18.12
N ARG A 122 15.86 1.71 -17.32
CA ARG A 122 15.75 0.30 -17.77
C ARG A 122 14.45 -0.37 -17.35
N SER A 123 13.56 0.41 -16.74
CA SER A 123 12.28 -0.02 -16.19
C SER A 123 11.14 0.78 -16.82
N LEU A 124 9.93 0.24 -16.75
CA LEU A 124 8.68 0.95 -17.08
C LEU A 124 7.93 1.36 -15.80
N ALA A 125 8.66 1.49 -14.70
CA ALA A 125 8.12 1.85 -13.40
C ALA A 125 7.32 3.16 -13.45
N THR A 126 6.16 3.13 -12.81
CA THR A 126 5.33 4.30 -12.54
C THR A 126 5.81 5.05 -11.29
N PHE A 127 6.50 4.35 -10.38
CA PHE A 127 7.16 4.92 -9.21
C PHE A 127 8.37 4.07 -8.82
N LEU A 128 9.47 4.71 -8.44
CA LEU A 128 10.65 4.03 -7.91
C LEU A 128 11.38 4.98 -6.95
N ASN A 129 11.36 4.68 -5.65
CA ASN A 129 12.00 5.52 -4.65
C ASN A 129 12.37 4.75 -3.37
N ALA A 130 13.01 5.44 -2.44
CA ALA A 130 13.19 5.03 -1.06
C ALA A 130 12.98 6.25 -0.14
N MET A 131 12.56 5.99 1.10
CA MET A 131 12.23 7.05 2.06
C MET A 131 12.57 6.61 3.48
N THR A 132 13.21 7.51 4.23
CA THR A 132 13.46 7.34 5.67
C THR A 132 12.53 8.26 6.47
N GLY A 133 11.62 7.65 7.23
CA GLY A 133 10.83 8.31 8.25
C GLY A 133 11.56 8.39 9.59
N PRO A 134 10.90 8.89 10.65
CA PRO A 134 11.53 9.04 11.97
C PRO A 134 12.01 7.73 12.59
N ASP A 135 11.26 6.64 12.39
CA ASP A 135 11.47 5.34 13.02
C ASP A 135 11.36 4.16 12.02
N TYR A 136 11.32 4.44 10.73
CA TYR A 136 11.26 3.43 9.66
C TYR A 136 11.97 3.88 8.39
N THR A 137 12.36 2.92 7.56
CA THR A 137 12.84 3.15 6.19
C THR A 137 12.13 2.21 5.24
N ILE A 138 11.62 2.73 4.12
CA ILE A 138 10.84 1.97 3.13
C ILE A 138 11.40 2.12 1.72
N TYR A 139 11.23 1.08 0.91
CA TYR A 139 11.69 1.01 -0.48
C TYR A 139 10.53 0.61 -1.41
N PRO A 140 9.64 1.55 -1.79
CA PRO A 140 8.54 1.26 -2.69
C PRO A 140 8.91 1.40 -4.17
N PHE A 141 8.39 0.49 -5.00
CA PHE A 141 8.32 0.66 -6.45
C PHE A 141 6.98 0.18 -7.00
N SER A 142 6.57 0.71 -8.15
CA SER A 142 5.37 0.27 -8.84
C SER A 142 5.53 0.28 -10.35
N THR A 143 4.80 -0.60 -11.04
CA THR A 143 4.81 -0.71 -12.49
C THR A 143 3.53 -1.38 -12.99
N GLN A 144 3.17 -1.09 -14.23
CA GLN A 144 2.06 -1.78 -14.92
C GLN A 144 2.53 -2.98 -15.74
N ASN A 145 3.84 -3.19 -15.87
CA ASN A 145 4.40 -4.25 -16.70
C ASN A 145 4.78 -5.48 -15.85
N PRO A 146 4.16 -6.67 -16.05
CA PRO A 146 4.42 -7.84 -15.23
C PRO A 146 5.84 -8.43 -15.31
N LYS A 147 6.62 -8.09 -16.35
CA LYS A 147 8.03 -8.51 -16.47
C LYS A 147 8.98 -7.54 -15.77
N ASP A 148 8.54 -6.30 -15.60
CA ASP A 148 9.26 -5.26 -14.88
C ASP A 148 9.03 -5.37 -13.36
N PHE A 149 7.87 -5.90 -12.95
CA PHE A 149 7.53 -6.24 -11.57
C PHE A 149 8.29 -7.48 -11.09
#